data_AF-D3RWA9-F1
#
_entry.id   AF-D3RWA9-F1
#
_cell.length_a   1.000
_cell.length_b   1.000
_cell.length_c   1.000
_cell.angle_alpha   90.00
_cell.angle_beta   90.00
_cell.angle_gamma   90.00
#
_symmetry.space_group_name_H-M   'P 1'
#
loop_
_entity.id
_entity.type
_entity.pdbx_description
1 polymer ?
#
loop_
_entity_poly.entity_id
_entity_poly.type
_entity_poly.pdbx_seq_one_letter_code
_entity_poly.pdbx_strand_id
1 'polypeptide(L)'
;MGAHGDTRTAAFEAACQLAAAGERPTVVAVRAKLGGKGGQNAVQAGLNDWIAEAAKRFQLPGLPESLQMAVIAFWDVACQTAKTQWDGERAALLSQLEGRDQQLAERTQERDALERERDERTQALEQAQGELFVAHQHTRALETERADLAQRLADAEARTEQLEQSGAELAARVRALEHSEQRLSEALERSERECDQWQVQARTAEQSVARLEQAREDSERERARLAEALAQSRSNLETGRAALAERETRITTLTDLLERTQATHEAESAHWLLQIDDQRQALSEARERERRWNQERTALLEEIRRRSAPPPINPDREPER
;
A
#
# COMPACT_ATOMS: atom_id res chain seq x y z
N MET A 1 -159.84 19.53 73.48
CA MET A 1 -158.75 20.48 73.75
C MET A 1 -157.48 19.65 73.97
N GLY A 2 -156.41 19.68 73.19
CA GLY A 2 -156.10 20.33 71.92
C GLY A 2 -154.80 19.72 71.37
N ALA A 3 -154.78 18.43 71.05
CA ALA A 3 -153.58 17.69 70.60
C ALA A 3 -152.93 18.24 69.31
N HIS A 4 -153.65 19.06 68.54
CA HIS A 4 -153.11 19.77 67.37
C HIS A 4 -152.20 20.95 67.75
N GLY A 5 -152.35 21.53 68.95
CA GLY A 5 -151.48 22.59 69.46
C GLY A 5 -150.07 22.08 69.79
N ASP A 6 -149.98 20.95 70.51
CA ASP A 6 -148.70 20.36 70.92
C ASP A 6 -147.84 19.94 69.72
N THR A 7 -148.47 19.43 68.66
CA THR A 7 -147.76 19.04 67.43
C THR A 7 -147.15 20.25 66.71
N ARG A 8 -147.84 21.39 66.71
CA ARG A 8 -147.36 22.63 66.06
C ARG A 8 -146.15 23.19 66.79
N THR A 9 -146.19 23.23 68.12
CA THR A 9 -145.07 23.69 68.96
C THR A 9 -143.86 22.76 68.83
N ALA A 10 -144.08 21.44 68.89
CA ALA A 10 -143.01 20.47 68.71
C ALA A 10 -142.36 20.57 67.31
N ALA A 11 -143.15 20.84 66.26
CA ALA A 11 -142.63 21.05 64.91
C ALA A 11 -141.78 22.33 64.79
N PHE A 12 -142.16 23.41 65.48
CA PHE A 12 -141.37 24.64 65.56
C PHE A 12 -140.02 24.39 66.26
N GLU A 13 -140.02 23.71 67.40
CA GLU A 13 -138.79 23.37 68.14
C GLU A 13 -137.87 22.43 67.33
N ALA A 14 -138.44 21.43 66.67
CA ALA A 14 -137.69 20.55 65.78
C ALA A 14 -137.09 21.32 64.58
N ALA A 15 -137.78 22.32 64.03
CA ALA A 15 -137.23 23.20 63.00
C ALA A 15 -136.05 24.04 63.53
N CYS A 16 -136.14 24.57 64.76
CA CYS A 16 -135.02 25.24 65.43
C CYS A 16 -133.80 24.31 65.57
N GLN A 17 -134.01 23.07 66.00
CA GLN A 17 -132.92 22.09 66.19
C GLN A 17 -132.25 21.71 64.86
N LEU A 18 -133.04 21.52 63.79
CA LEU A 18 -132.51 21.22 62.45
C LEU A 18 -131.67 22.39 61.91
N ALA A 19 -132.17 23.62 62.04
CA ALA A 19 -131.43 24.80 61.61
C ALA A 19 -130.13 25.00 62.41
N ALA A 20 -130.13 24.74 63.72
CA ALA A 20 -128.93 24.77 64.54
C ALA A 20 -127.88 23.71 64.13
N ALA A 21 -128.32 22.60 63.53
CA ALA A 21 -127.45 21.57 62.98
C ALA A 21 -126.95 21.87 61.55
N GLY A 22 -127.33 23.01 60.95
CA GLY A 22 -127.00 23.36 59.57
C GLY A 22 -127.85 22.63 58.52
N GLU A 23 -128.88 21.89 58.95
CA GLU A 23 -129.81 21.20 58.06
C GLU A 23 -130.99 22.11 57.70
N ARG A 24 -131.45 22.02 56.44
CA ARG A 24 -132.62 22.79 56.00
C ARG A 24 -133.90 22.19 56.61
N PRO A 25 -134.63 22.92 57.48
CA PRO A 25 -135.85 22.40 58.09
C PRO A 25 -136.96 22.30 57.03
N THR A 26 -137.17 21.08 56.54
CA THR A 26 -138.29 20.73 55.65
C THR A 26 -139.36 19.99 56.44
N VAL A 27 -140.60 19.96 55.95
CA VAL A 27 -141.73 19.25 56.60
C VAL A 27 -141.38 17.79 56.88
N VAL A 28 -140.68 17.15 55.93
CA VAL A 28 -140.24 15.76 56.03
C VAL A 28 -139.17 15.62 57.12
N ALA A 29 -138.16 16.49 57.16
CA ALA A 29 -137.11 16.47 58.18
C ALA A 29 -137.66 16.74 59.59
N VAL A 30 -138.57 17.71 59.74
CA VAL A 30 -139.24 18.02 61.00
C VAL A 30 -140.09 16.83 61.45
N ARG A 31 -140.87 16.22 60.55
CA ARG A 31 -141.69 15.04 60.87
C ARG A 31 -140.83 13.82 61.24
N ALA A 32 -139.70 13.62 60.57
CA ALA A 32 -138.75 12.57 60.91
C ALA A 32 -138.15 12.81 62.31
N LYS A 33 -137.78 14.05 62.64
CA LYS A 33 -137.27 14.44 63.96
C LYS A 33 -138.29 14.22 65.09
N LEU A 34 -139.59 14.37 64.79
CA LEU A 34 -140.71 14.08 65.69
C LEU A 34 -141.08 12.59 65.77
N GLY A 35 -140.31 11.69 65.15
CA GLY A 35 -140.57 10.25 65.16
C GLY A 35 -141.81 9.84 64.36
N GLY A 36 -142.16 10.59 63.31
CA GLY A 36 -143.29 10.31 62.42
C GLY A 36 -144.67 10.72 62.95
N LYS A 37 -144.74 11.20 64.20
CA LYS A 37 -145.98 11.59 64.90
C LYS A 37 -146.41 13.01 64.50
N GLY A 38 -147.71 13.26 64.58
CA GLY A 38 -148.32 14.55 64.24
C GLY A 38 -148.93 14.62 62.85
N GLY A 39 -150.06 15.32 62.71
CA GLY A 39 -150.70 15.56 61.42
C GLY A 39 -149.85 16.48 60.55
N GLN A 40 -149.73 16.18 59.25
CA GLN A 40 -148.92 16.95 58.30
C GLN A 40 -149.25 18.45 58.29
N ASN A 41 -150.54 18.81 58.44
CA ASN A 41 -150.99 20.20 58.50
C ASN A 41 -150.48 20.92 59.76
N ALA A 42 -150.38 20.23 60.89
CA ALA A 42 -149.86 20.82 62.14
C ALA A 42 -148.33 21.00 62.09
N VAL A 43 -147.61 20.05 61.48
CA VAL A 43 -146.17 20.17 61.23
C VAL A 43 -145.87 21.31 60.25
N GLN A 44 -146.64 21.42 59.16
CA GLN A 44 -146.53 22.52 58.20
C GLN A 44 -146.81 23.87 58.88
N ALA A 45 -147.84 23.96 59.73
CA ALA A 45 -148.14 25.20 60.46
C ALA A 45 -147.01 25.61 61.40
N GLY A 46 -146.41 24.65 62.14
CA GLY A 46 -145.28 24.92 63.03
C GLY A 46 -144.01 25.31 62.28
N LEU A 47 -143.76 24.70 61.12
CA LEU A 47 -142.67 25.09 60.24
C LEU A 47 -142.88 26.47 59.63
N ASN A 48 -144.10 26.82 59.22
CA ASN A 48 -144.42 28.15 58.71
C ASN A 48 -144.26 29.22 59.79
N ASP A 49 -144.66 28.95 61.03
CA ASP A 49 -144.39 29.83 62.17
C ASP A 49 -142.89 29.99 62.40
N TRP A 50 -142.12 28.91 62.30
CA TRP A 50 -140.67 28.95 62.42
C TRP A 50 -140.03 29.78 61.31
N ILE A 51 -140.48 29.63 60.06
CA ILE A 51 -140.01 30.44 58.93
C ILE A 51 -140.36 31.92 59.16
N ALA A 52 -141.55 32.22 59.65
CA ALA A 52 -141.97 33.60 59.93
C ALA A 52 -141.16 34.21 61.10
N GLU A 53 -140.92 33.45 62.16
CA GLU A 53 -140.07 33.86 63.29
C GLU A 53 -138.62 34.03 62.85
N ALA A 54 -138.08 33.09 62.07
CA ALA A 54 -136.74 33.16 61.52
C ALA A 54 -136.62 34.38 60.58
N ALA A 55 -137.59 34.61 59.70
CA ALA A 55 -137.64 35.80 58.86
C ALA A 55 -137.69 37.09 59.69
N LYS A 56 -138.38 37.09 60.84
CA LYS A 56 -138.42 38.23 61.76
C LYS A 56 -137.12 38.42 62.55
N ARG A 57 -136.44 37.34 62.94
CA ARG A 57 -135.15 37.36 63.64
C ARG A 57 -133.98 37.71 62.71
N PHE A 58 -134.04 37.24 61.48
CA PHE A 58 -133.08 37.51 60.40
C PHE A 58 -133.56 38.63 59.47
N GLN A 59 -134.58 39.40 59.88
CA GLN A 59 -134.78 40.76 59.40
C GLN A 59 -133.59 41.57 59.91
N LEU A 60 -132.45 41.37 59.25
CA LEU A 60 -131.38 42.35 59.25
C LEU A 60 -132.08 43.65 58.83
N PRO A 61 -132.05 44.72 59.65
CA PRO A 61 -132.50 46.01 59.18
C PRO A 61 -131.78 46.24 57.85
N GLY A 62 -132.56 46.42 56.78
CA GLY A 62 -131.98 46.66 55.46
C GLY A 62 -130.92 47.73 55.64
N LEU A 63 -129.68 47.42 55.24
CA LEU A 63 -128.62 48.41 55.29
C LEU A 63 -129.17 49.66 54.60
N PRO A 64 -129.10 50.84 55.23
CA PRO A 64 -129.45 52.08 54.57
C PRO A 64 -128.83 52.09 53.18
N GLU A 65 -129.61 52.42 52.16
CA GLU A 65 -129.20 52.34 50.76
C GLU A 65 -127.88 53.10 50.51
N SER A 66 -127.66 54.18 51.26
CA SER A 66 -126.40 54.94 51.29
C SER A 66 -125.18 54.11 51.71
N LEU A 67 -125.29 53.25 52.72
CA LEU A 67 -124.22 52.35 53.16
C LEU A 67 -123.99 51.22 52.16
N GLN A 68 -125.06 50.66 51.59
CA GLN A 68 -124.94 49.64 50.55
C GLN A 68 -124.19 50.19 49.33
N MET A 69 -124.56 51.39 48.86
CA MET A 69 -123.88 52.07 47.76
C MET A 69 -122.42 52.39 48.10
N ALA A 70 -122.12 52.81 49.33
CA ALA A 70 -120.75 53.07 49.77
C ALA A 70 -119.88 51.79 49.78
N VAL A 71 -120.42 50.67 50.26
CA VAL A 71 -119.72 49.38 50.25
C VAL A 71 -119.49 48.87 48.83
N ILE A 72 -120.49 48.98 47.95
CA ILE A 72 -120.35 48.62 46.54
C ILE A 72 -119.27 49.47 45.88
N ALA A 73 -119.32 50.80 46.04
CA ALA A 73 -118.33 51.70 45.46
C ALA A 73 -116.92 51.45 45.99
N PHE A 74 -116.77 51.20 47.30
CA PHE A 74 -115.49 50.83 47.89
C PHE A 74 -114.96 49.51 47.33
N TRP A 75 -115.82 48.49 47.20
CA TRP A 75 -115.47 47.21 46.62
C TRP A 75 -115.06 47.32 45.15
N ASP A 76 -115.79 48.12 44.36
CA ASP A 76 -115.45 48.40 42.97
C ASP A 76 -114.07 49.04 42.86
N VAL A 77 -113.77 50.03 43.71
CA VAL A 77 -112.43 50.66 43.76
C VAL A 77 -111.35 49.67 44.17
N ALA A 78 -111.61 48.82 45.17
CA ALA A 78 -110.67 47.78 45.60
C ALA A 78 -110.39 46.77 44.47
N CYS A 79 -111.44 46.31 43.77
CA CYS A 79 -111.32 45.42 42.62
C CYS A 79 -110.56 46.07 41.46
N GLN A 80 -110.85 47.34 41.14
CA GLN A 80 -110.14 48.08 40.09
C GLN A 80 -108.67 48.28 40.45
N THR A 81 -108.37 48.59 41.72
CA THR A 81 -107.00 48.76 42.22
C THR A 81 -106.23 47.44 42.13
N ALA A 82 -106.80 46.35 42.64
CA ALA A 82 -106.18 45.03 42.59
C ALA A 82 -105.95 44.56 41.14
N LYS A 83 -106.92 44.79 40.25
CA LYS A 83 -106.78 44.47 38.83
C LYS A 83 -105.66 45.28 38.17
N THR A 84 -105.59 46.58 38.43
CA THR A 84 -104.54 47.46 37.88
C THR A 84 -103.16 47.05 38.39
N GLN A 85 -103.03 46.73 39.68
CA GLN A 85 -101.79 46.22 40.26
C GLN A 85 -101.39 44.89 39.63
N TRP A 86 -102.32 43.94 39.53
CA TRP A 86 -102.07 42.64 38.90
C TRP A 86 -101.66 42.77 37.43
N ASP A 87 -102.37 43.57 36.65
CA ASP A 87 -102.07 43.77 35.23
C ASP A 87 -100.70 44.46 35.06
N GLY A 88 -100.34 45.39 35.95
CA GLY A 88 -99.02 46.03 35.99
C GLY A 88 -97.88 45.08 36.34
N GLU A 89 -98.03 44.29 37.41
CA GLU A 89 -97.05 43.27 37.80
C GLU A 89 -96.88 42.19 36.73
N ARG A 90 -97.99 41.74 36.15
CA ARG A 90 -97.98 40.77 35.05
C ARG A 90 -97.25 41.32 33.83
N ALA A 91 -97.52 42.57 33.43
CA ALA A 91 -96.81 43.21 32.33
C ALA A 91 -95.30 43.35 32.61
N ALA A 92 -94.93 43.72 33.84
CA ALA A 92 -93.53 43.82 34.25
C ALA A 92 -92.81 42.46 34.21
N LEU A 93 -93.45 41.40 34.69
CA LEU A 93 -92.90 40.03 34.64
C LEU A 93 -92.75 39.52 33.21
N LEU A 94 -93.73 39.78 32.33
CA LEU A 94 -93.63 39.41 30.92
C LEU A 94 -92.48 40.14 30.23
N SER A 95 -92.34 41.45 30.46
CA SER A 95 -91.20 42.22 29.92
C SER A 95 -89.85 41.71 30.45
N GLN A 96 -89.77 41.30 31.72
CA GLN A 96 -88.57 40.69 32.28
C GLN A 96 -88.25 39.31 31.65
N LEU A 97 -89.27 38.49 31.39
CA LEU A 97 -89.10 37.20 30.72
C LEU A 97 -88.59 37.40 29.29
N GLU A 98 -89.22 38.31 28.53
CA GLU A 98 -88.78 38.65 27.18
C GLU A 98 -87.33 39.16 27.15
N GLY A 99 -86.94 40.03 28.09
CA GLY A 99 -85.57 40.50 28.22
C GLY A 99 -84.57 39.38 28.54
N ARG A 100 -84.94 38.42 29.39
CA ARG A 100 -84.11 37.25 29.69
C ARG A 100 -84.00 36.29 28.51
N ASP A 101 -85.10 36.08 27.78
CA ASP A 101 -85.11 35.22 26.59
C ASP A 101 -84.23 35.81 25.48
N GLN A 102 -84.24 37.14 25.30
CA GLN A 102 -83.32 37.83 24.40
C GLN A 102 -81.86 37.64 24.82
N GLN A 103 -81.54 37.84 26.11
CA GLN A 103 -80.18 37.63 26.63
C GLN A 103 -79.71 36.18 26.48
N LEU A 104 -80.60 35.21 26.69
CA LEU A 104 -80.29 33.79 26.48
C LEU A 104 -80.04 33.48 25.01
N ALA A 105 -80.81 34.06 24.09
CA ALA A 105 -80.61 33.91 22.66
C ALA A 105 -79.25 34.51 22.23
N GLU A 106 -78.91 35.72 22.67
CA GLU A 106 -77.63 36.37 22.39
C GLU A 106 -76.44 35.54 22.90
N ARG A 107 -76.48 35.09 24.16
CA ARG A 107 -75.40 34.25 24.72
C ARG A 107 -75.29 32.90 24.04
N THR A 108 -76.40 32.32 23.59
CA THR A 108 -76.39 31.07 22.83
C THR A 108 -75.71 31.29 21.48
N GLN A 109 -76.03 32.39 20.80
CA GLN A 109 -75.39 32.75 19.53
C GLN A 109 -73.89 33.01 19.70
N GLU A 110 -73.48 33.72 20.75
CA GLU A 110 -72.07 33.96 21.07
C GLU A 110 -71.33 32.66 21.38
N ARG A 111 -71.92 31.77 22.20
CA ARG A 111 -71.34 30.45 22.50
C ARG A 111 -71.15 29.64 21.21
N ASP A 112 -72.15 29.59 20.35
CA ASP A 112 -72.09 28.82 19.12
C ASP A 112 -71.07 29.41 18.13
N ALA A 113 -70.84 30.73 18.15
CA ALA A 113 -69.79 31.38 17.38
C ALA A 113 -68.39 31.02 17.91
N LEU A 114 -68.18 31.09 19.22
CA LEU A 114 -66.92 30.70 19.86
C LEU A 114 -66.61 29.21 19.69
N GLU A 115 -67.64 28.36 19.70
CA GLU A 115 -67.49 26.93 19.45
C GLU A 115 -67.00 26.67 18.01
N ARG A 116 -67.58 27.35 17.01
CA ARG A 116 -67.08 27.27 15.62
C ARG A 116 -65.63 27.76 15.50
N GLU A 117 -65.29 28.88 16.12
CA GLU A 117 -63.92 29.41 16.10
C GLU A 117 -62.91 28.45 16.77
N ARG A 118 -63.31 27.80 17.87
CA ARG A 118 -62.51 26.76 18.53
C ARG A 118 -62.29 25.57 17.59
N ASP A 119 -63.34 25.10 16.93
CA ASP A 119 -63.27 23.94 16.04
C ASP A 119 -62.40 24.25 14.81
N GLU A 120 -62.53 25.44 14.21
CA GLU A 120 -61.67 25.92 13.12
C GLU A 120 -60.19 25.99 13.54
N ARG A 121 -59.90 26.54 14.73
CA ARG A 121 -58.53 26.58 15.26
C ARG A 121 -57.96 25.20 15.55
N THR A 122 -58.79 24.28 16.03
CA THR A 122 -58.39 22.90 16.33
C THR A 122 -58.02 22.18 15.03
N GLN A 123 -58.84 22.32 13.99
CA GLN A 123 -58.54 21.78 12.66
C GLN A 123 -57.25 22.38 12.06
N ALA A 124 -57.07 23.70 12.17
CA ALA A 124 -55.86 24.36 11.69
C ALA A 124 -54.60 23.88 12.44
N LEU A 125 -54.70 23.64 13.75
CA LEU A 125 -53.62 23.09 14.56
C LEU A 125 -53.27 21.65 14.13
N GLU A 126 -54.27 20.80 13.92
CA GLU A 126 -54.08 19.42 13.45
C GLU A 126 -53.41 19.39 12.06
N GLN A 127 -53.83 20.28 11.15
CA GLN A 127 -53.20 20.43 9.83
C GLN A 127 -51.74 20.85 9.96
N ALA A 128 -51.44 21.88 10.75
CA ALA A 128 -50.08 22.36 10.98
C ALA A 128 -49.18 21.28 11.62
N GLN A 129 -49.72 20.48 12.55
CA GLN A 129 -49.01 19.33 13.13
C GLN A 129 -48.73 18.25 12.09
N GLY A 130 -49.68 17.96 11.19
CA GLY A 130 -49.50 17.05 10.06
C GLY A 130 -48.40 17.51 9.11
N GLU A 131 -48.41 18.79 8.72
CA GLU A 131 -47.37 19.40 7.88
C GLU A 131 -45.99 19.35 8.54
N LEU A 132 -45.91 19.68 9.84
CA LEU A 132 -44.66 19.63 10.61
C LEU A 132 -44.11 18.21 10.71
N PHE A 133 -44.98 17.20 10.87
CA PHE A 133 -44.58 15.80 10.86
C PHE A 133 -44.01 15.37 9.50
N VAL A 134 -44.66 15.74 8.39
CA VAL A 134 -44.17 15.46 7.03
C VAL A 134 -42.84 16.16 6.78
N ALA A 135 -42.70 17.43 7.18
CA ALA A 135 -41.45 18.18 7.05
C ALA A 135 -40.31 17.55 7.85
N HIS A 136 -40.58 17.04 9.07
CA HIS A 136 -39.59 16.30 9.85
C HIS A 136 -39.17 14.98 9.21
N GLN A 137 -40.12 14.22 8.65
CA GLN A 137 -39.77 13.00 7.91
C GLN A 137 -38.90 13.30 6.70
N HIS A 138 -39.24 14.36 5.94
CA HIS A 138 -38.46 14.77 4.79
C HIS A 138 -37.04 15.22 5.18
N THR A 139 -36.92 16.02 6.24
CA THR A 139 -35.61 16.44 6.77
C THR A 139 -34.76 15.23 7.16
N ARG A 140 -35.34 14.25 7.86
CA ARG A 140 -34.64 13.02 8.25
C ARG A 140 -34.19 12.20 7.03
N ALA A 141 -35.02 12.12 5.98
CA ALA A 141 -34.65 11.45 4.74
C ALA A 141 -33.45 12.15 4.07
N LEU A 142 -33.49 13.48 3.96
CA LEU A 142 -32.37 14.26 3.41
C LEU A 142 -31.09 14.12 4.24
N GLU A 143 -31.19 14.05 5.57
CA GLU A 143 -30.04 13.80 6.44
C GLU A 143 -29.41 12.42 6.19
N THR A 144 -30.24 11.39 5.99
CA THR A 144 -29.74 10.05 5.64
C THR A 144 -29.09 10.01 4.27
N GLU A 145 -29.68 10.67 3.25
CA GLU A 145 -29.10 10.78 1.92
C GLU A 145 -27.77 11.54 1.95
N ARG A 146 -27.70 12.64 2.71
CA ARG A 146 -26.47 13.40 2.91
C ARG A 146 -25.37 12.55 3.55
N ALA A 147 -25.71 11.73 4.55
CA ALA A 147 -24.76 10.83 5.19
C ALA A 147 -24.24 9.76 4.22
N ASP A 148 -25.11 9.18 3.38
CA ASP A 148 -24.72 8.22 2.33
C ASP A 148 -23.78 8.86 1.29
N LEU A 149 -24.12 10.06 0.80
CA LEU A 149 -23.28 10.79 -0.14
C LEU A 149 -21.92 11.15 0.44
N ALA A 150 -21.87 11.54 1.72
CA ALA A 150 -20.61 11.81 2.41
C ALA A 150 -19.74 10.56 2.53
N GLN A 151 -20.34 9.40 2.84
CA GLN A 151 -19.62 8.12 2.88
C GLN A 151 -19.07 7.74 1.50
N ARG A 152 -19.90 7.86 0.45
CA ARG A 152 -19.49 7.55 -0.93
C ARG A 152 -18.38 8.47 -1.43
N LEU A 153 -18.38 9.74 -1.00
CA LEU A 153 -17.30 10.68 -1.30
C LEU A 153 -16.00 10.26 -0.62
N ALA A 154 -16.04 9.94 0.68
CA ALA A 154 -14.87 9.46 1.41
C ALA A 154 -14.29 8.15 0.81
N ASP A 155 -15.16 7.21 0.40
CA ASP A 155 -14.73 5.98 -0.28
C ASP A 155 -14.09 6.27 -1.64
N ALA A 156 -14.61 7.26 -2.39
CA ALA A 156 -14.04 7.67 -3.67
C ALA A 156 -12.68 8.34 -3.50
N GLU A 157 -12.54 9.22 -2.50
CA GLU A 157 -11.28 9.88 -2.14
C GLU A 157 -10.20 8.85 -1.76
N ALA A 158 -10.55 7.87 -0.92
CA ALA A 158 -9.63 6.78 -0.55
C ALA A 158 -9.18 5.95 -1.77
N ARG A 159 -10.09 5.68 -2.72
CA ARG A 159 -9.75 4.99 -3.97
C ARG A 159 -8.84 5.83 -4.86
N THR A 160 -9.06 7.14 -4.94
CA THR A 160 -8.17 8.03 -5.71
C THR A 160 -6.77 8.06 -5.11
N GLU A 161 -6.64 8.17 -3.78
CA GLU A 161 -5.34 8.10 -3.10
C GLU A 161 -4.64 6.77 -3.36
N GLN A 162 -5.37 5.65 -3.31
CA GLN A 162 -4.81 4.33 -3.60
C GLN A 162 -4.32 4.22 -5.06
N LEU A 163 -5.09 4.76 -6.01
CA LEU A 163 -4.71 4.77 -7.42
C LEU A 163 -3.47 5.64 -7.65
N GLU A 164 -3.39 6.81 -7.03
CA GLU A 164 -2.22 7.69 -7.08
C GLU A 164 -0.97 7.02 -6.52
N GLN A 165 -1.09 6.34 -5.37
CA GLN A 165 0.00 5.55 -4.79
C GLN A 165 0.45 4.44 -5.75
N SER A 166 -0.49 3.67 -6.30
CA SER A 166 -0.16 2.60 -7.27
C SER A 166 0.47 3.16 -8.56
N GLY A 167 0.04 4.34 -9.01
CA GLY A 167 0.62 5.04 -10.15
C GLY A 167 2.05 5.50 -9.87
N ALA A 168 2.32 6.02 -8.67
CA ALA A 168 3.65 6.41 -8.25
C ALA A 168 4.60 5.21 -8.15
N GLU A 169 4.13 4.07 -7.62
CA GLU A 169 4.89 2.82 -7.57
C GLU A 169 5.22 2.28 -8.96
N LEU A 170 4.25 2.26 -9.88
CA LEU A 170 4.47 1.84 -11.26
C LEU A 170 5.48 2.77 -11.96
N ALA A 171 5.37 4.08 -11.78
CA ALA A 171 6.32 5.05 -12.34
C ALA A 171 7.73 4.89 -11.76
N ALA A 172 7.87 4.55 -10.48
CA ALA A 172 9.16 4.22 -9.88
C ALA A 172 9.74 2.92 -10.47
N ARG A 173 8.90 1.90 -10.67
CA ARG A 173 9.31 0.62 -11.27
C ARG A 173 9.76 0.77 -12.72
N VAL A 174 9.06 1.57 -13.52
CA VAL A 174 9.46 1.90 -14.91
C VAL A 174 10.83 2.54 -14.92
N ARG A 175 11.06 3.57 -14.11
CA ARG A 175 12.38 4.23 -14.00
C ARG A 175 13.50 3.27 -13.57
N ALA A 176 13.21 2.34 -12.66
CA ALA A 176 14.17 1.32 -12.25
C ALA A 176 14.51 0.35 -13.39
N LEU A 177 13.51 -0.04 -14.19
CA LEU A 177 13.70 -0.89 -15.38
C LEU A 177 14.51 -0.16 -16.45
N GLU A 178 14.17 1.09 -16.78
CA GLU A 178 14.92 1.92 -17.72
C GLU A 178 16.39 2.05 -17.31
N HIS A 179 16.66 2.28 -16.02
CA HIS A 179 18.04 2.33 -15.52
C HIS A 179 18.75 0.97 -15.63
N SER A 180 18.04 -0.14 -15.38
CA SER A 180 18.61 -1.48 -15.54
C SER A 180 18.91 -1.82 -17.00
N GLU A 181 18.03 -1.39 -17.92
CA GLU A 181 18.20 -1.55 -19.37
C GLU A 181 19.42 -0.76 -19.85
N GLN A 182 19.55 0.50 -19.44
CA GLN A 182 20.71 1.33 -19.74
C GLN A 182 22.01 0.67 -19.24
N ARG A 183 22.03 0.16 -18.01
CA ARG A 183 23.21 -0.54 -17.47
C ARG A 183 23.55 -1.80 -18.24
N LEU A 184 22.56 -2.56 -18.70
CA LEU A 184 22.76 -3.76 -19.52
C LEU A 184 23.27 -3.39 -20.91
N SER A 185 22.74 -2.33 -21.53
CA SER A 185 23.22 -1.81 -22.80
C SER A 185 24.68 -1.36 -22.71
N GLU A 186 25.05 -0.60 -21.68
CA GLU A 186 26.45 -0.20 -21.46
C GLU A 186 27.39 -1.40 -21.20
N ALA A 187 26.90 -2.42 -20.49
CA ALA A 187 27.67 -3.65 -20.25
C ALA A 187 27.85 -4.45 -21.55
N LEU A 188 26.83 -4.50 -22.40
CA LEU A 188 26.88 -5.13 -23.72
C LEU A 188 27.91 -4.41 -24.61
N GLU A 189 27.85 -3.07 -24.70
CA GLU A 189 28.83 -2.29 -25.46
C GLU A 189 30.26 -2.51 -24.97
N ARG A 190 30.48 -2.62 -23.66
CA ARG A 190 31.80 -2.93 -23.09
C ARG A 190 32.27 -4.32 -23.50
N SER A 191 31.41 -5.32 -23.41
CA SER A 191 31.69 -6.70 -23.84
C SER A 191 31.99 -6.80 -25.34
N GLU A 192 31.27 -6.04 -26.18
CA GLU A 192 31.54 -5.95 -27.62
C GLU A 192 32.91 -5.32 -27.90
N ARG A 193 33.25 -4.21 -27.23
CA ARG A 193 34.58 -3.58 -27.35
C ARG A 193 35.70 -4.51 -26.89
N GLU A 194 35.48 -5.28 -25.82
CA GLU A 194 36.44 -6.30 -25.37
C GLU A 194 36.60 -7.40 -26.41
N CYS A 195 35.52 -7.91 -27.01
CA CYS A 195 35.58 -8.87 -28.11
C CYS A 195 36.38 -8.35 -29.30
N ASP A 196 36.14 -7.10 -29.71
CA ASP A 196 36.88 -6.45 -30.81
C ASP A 196 38.38 -6.34 -30.47
N GLN A 197 38.73 -5.96 -29.24
CA GLN A 197 40.11 -5.91 -28.78
C GLN A 197 40.78 -7.28 -28.82
N TRP A 198 40.10 -8.32 -28.30
CA TRP A 198 40.61 -9.69 -28.36
C TRP A 198 40.78 -10.18 -29.79
N GLN A 199 39.87 -9.82 -30.70
CA GLN A 199 39.98 -10.17 -32.11
C GLN A 199 41.19 -9.50 -32.78
N VAL A 200 41.46 -8.22 -32.48
CA VAL A 200 42.66 -7.52 -32.97
C VAL A 200 43.94 -8.13 -32.39
N GLN A 201 43.94 -8.47 -31.09
CA GLN A 201 45.08 -9.13 -30.45
C GLN A 201 45.34 -10.52 -31.06
N ALA A 202 44.28 -11.31 -31.30
CA ALA A 202 44.38 -12.61 -31.96
C ALA A 202 44.99 -12.49 -33.36
N ARG A 203 44.51 -11.55 -34.20
CA ARG A 203 45.09 -11.29 -35.53
C ARG A 203 46.55 -10.84 -35.46
N THR A 204 46.90 -10.02 -34.48
CA THR A 204 48.29 -9.55 -34.29
C THR A 204 49.19 -10.71 -33.84
N ALA A 205 48.71 -11.56 -32.95
CA ALA A 205 49.40 -12.76 -32.52
C ALA A 205 49.60 -13.73 -33.70
N GLU A 206 48.57 -14.00 -34.51
CA GLU A 206 48.65 -14.80 -35.73
C GLU A 206 49.72 -14.26 -36.70
N GLN A 207 49.75 -12.94 -36.93
CA GLN A 207 50.80 -12.31 -37.76
C GLN A 207 52.19 -12.48 -37.16
N SER A 208 52.33 -12.38 -35.83
CA SER A 208 53.61 -12.57 -35.16
C SER A 208 54.09 -14.02 -35.26
N VAL A 209 53.18 -15.00 -35.14
CA VAL A 209 53.45 -16.43 -35.32
C VAL A 209 53.90 -16.68 -36.76
N ALA A 210 53.17 -16.16 -37.76
CA ALA A 210 53.55 -16.28 -39.17
C ALA A 210 54.95 -15.69 -39.45
N ARG A 211 55.30 -14.54 -38.86
CA ARG A 211 56.65 -13.95 -38.96
C ARG A 211 57.72 -14.83 -38.31
N LEU A 212 57.44 -15.42 -37.15
CA LEU A 212 58.36 -16.32 -36.46
C LEU A 212 58.55 -17.63 -37.23
N GLU A 213 57.48 -18.17 -37.82
CA GLU A 213 57.55 -19.34 -38.70
C GLU A 213 58.41 -19.05 -39.93
N GLN A 214 58.21 -17.90 -40.59
CA GLN A 214 59.04 -17.51 -41.72
C GLN A 214 60.51 -17.29 -41.33
N ALA A 215 60.78 -16.62 -40.20
CA ALA A 215 62.14 -16.46 -39.68
C ALA A 215 62.80 -17.81 -39.34
N ARG A 216 62.01 -18.76 -38.83
CA ARG A 216 62.46 -20.13 -38.58
C ARG A 216 62.80 -20.84 -39.89
N GLU A 217 61.95 -20.77 -40.91
CA GLU A 217 62.23 -21.34 -42.23
C GLU A 217 63.50 -20.74 -42.83
N ASP A 218 63.68 -19.42 -42.74
CA ASP A 218 64.87 -18.74 -43.24
C ASP A 218 66.12 -19.16 -42.47
N SER A 219 66.04 -19.29 -41.14
CA SER A 219 67.13 -19.84 -40.32
C SER A 219 67.43 -21.31 -40.66
N GLU A 220 66.41 -22.13 -40.94
CA GLU A 220 66.59 -23.51 -41.40
C GLU A 220 67.25 -23.56 -42.79
N ARG A 221 66.87 -22.67 -43.72
CA ARG A 221 67.53 -22.51 -45.04
C ARG A 221 68.98 -22.06 -44.89
N GLU A 222 69.26 -21.09 -44.03
CA GLU A 222 70.63 -20.65 -43.73
C GLU A 222 71.45 -21.77 -43.10
N ARG A 223 70.90 -22.51 -42.14
CA ARG A 223 71.55 -23.69 -41.56
C ARG A 223 71.84 -24.74 -42.62
N ALA A 224 70.92 -25.00 -43.54
CA ALA A 224 71.13 -25.92 -44.64
C ALA A 224 72.26 -25.44 -45.57
N ARG A 225 72.27 -24.15 -45.95
CA ARG A 225 73.35 -23.54 -46.76
C ARG A 225 74.71 -23.62 -46.06
N LEU A 226 74.76 -23.31 -44.76
CA LEU A 226 75.99 -23.40 -43.97
C LEU A 226 76.44 -24.86 -43.81
N ALA A 227 75.52 -25.80 -43.64
CA ALA A 227 75.84 -27.23 -43.60
C ALA A 227 76.42 -27.71 -44.94
N GLU A 228 75.87 -27.25 -46.06
CA GLU A 228 76.39 -27.53 -47.41
C GLU A 228 77.78 -26.90 -47.61
N ALA A 229 77.98 -25.64 -47.22
CA ALA A 229 79.30 -24.98 -47.27
C ALA A 229 80.33 -25.68 -46.36
N LEU A 230 79.91 -26.15 -45.18
CA LEU A 230 80.75 -26.96 -44.29
C LEU A 230 81.09 -28.31 -44.93
N ALA A 231 80.14 -28.98 -45.59
CA ALA A 231 80.41 -30.23 -46.31
C ALA A 231 81.40 -30.00 -47.48
N GLN A 232 81.23 -28.92 -48.24
CA GLN A 232 82.15 -28.54 -49.32
C GLN A 232 83.56 -28.22 -48.78
N SER A 233 83.68 -27.43 -47.71
CA SER A 233 84.98 -27.14 -47.09
C SER A 233 85.63 -28.39 -46.50
N ARG A 234 84.87 -29.32 -45.91
CA ARG A 234 85.38 -30.63 -45.47
C ARG A 234 85.89 -31.45 -46.65
N SER A 235 85.15 -31.51 -47.76
CA SER A 235 85.60 -32.18 -48.98
C SER A 235 86.86 -31.53 -49.58
N ASN A 236 86.95 -30.19 -49.56
CA ASN A 236 88.16 -29.45 -49.96
C ASN A 236 89.34 -29.73 -49.01
N LEU A 237 89.10 -29.90 -47.72
CA LEU A 237 90.13 -30.30 -46.75
C LEU A 237 90.54 -31.76 -46.92
N GLU A 238 89.61 -32.67 -47.24
CA GLU A 238 89.93 -34.07 -47.52
C GLU A 238 90.75 -34.21 -48.80
N THR A 239 90.38 -33.51 -49.87
CA THR A 239 91.17 -33.43 -51.11
C THR A 239 92.52 -32.75 -50.87
N GLY A 240 92.57 -31.69 -50.06
CA GLY A 240 93.81 -31.04 -49.63
C GLY A 240 94.72 -31.96 -48.79
N ARG A 241 94.14 -32.76 -47.88
CA ARG A 241 94.85 -33.76 -47.09
C ARG A 241 95.34 -34.92 -47.94
N ALA A 242 94.55 -35.38 -48.92
CA ALA A 242 94.99 -36.38 -49.88
C ALA A 242 96.18 -35.88 -50.72
N ALA A 243 96.14 -34.63 -51.18
CA ALA A 243 97.25 -34.00 -51.89
C ALA A 243 98.49 -33.81 -51.00
N LEU A 244 98.32 -33.54 -49.70
CA LEU A 244 99.41 -33.50 -48.73
C LEU A 244 100.02 -34.89 -48.48
N ALA A 245 99.20 -35.93 -48.33
CA ALA A 245 99.68 -37.30 -48.20
C ALA A 245 100.43 -37.77 -49.47
N GLU A 246 99.97 -37.37 -50.65
CA GLU A 246 100.68 -37.60 -51.92
C GLU A 246 102.02 -36.85 -51.96
N ARG A 247 102.08 -35.62 -51.44
CA ARG A 247 103.35 -34.88 -51.28
C ARG A 247 104.27 -35.51 -50.25
N GLU A 248 103.76 -36.00 -49.12
CA GLU A 248 104.54 -36.68 -48.09
C GLU A 248 105.12 -37.99 -48.59
N THR A 249 104.34 -38.80 -49.30
CA THR A 249 104.85 -40.01 -49.99
C THR A 249 105.90 -39.67 -51.06
N ARG A 250 105.76 -38.52 -51.72
CA ARG A 250 106.78 -38.02 -52.65
C ARG A 250 108.04 -37.53 -51.94
N ILE A 251 107.90 -36.92 -50.76
CA ILE A 251 109.03 -36.54 -49.91
C ILE A 251 109.73 -37.79 -49.39
N THR A 252 109.02 -38.79 -48.87
CA THR A 252 109.64 -40.03 -48.36
C THR A 252 110.35 -40.79 -49.48
N THR A 253 109.77 -40.88 -50.69
CA THR A 253 110.48 -41.49 -51.83
C THR A 253 111.72 -40.71 -52.25
N LEU A 254 111.69 -39.37 -52.18
CA LEU A 254 112.89 -38.55 -52.41
C LEU A 254 113.93 -38.74 -51.30
N THR A 255 113.52 -38.86 -50.04
CA THR A 255 114.40 -39.14 -48.90
C THR A 255 115.04 -40.52 -49.01
N ASP A 256 114.29 -41.56 -49.34
CA ASP A 256 114.81 -42.92 -49.57
C ASP A 256 115.83 -42.96 -50.72
N LEU A 257 115.58 -42.19 -51.79
CA LEU A 257 116.54 -42.03 -52.89
C LEU A 257 117.83 -41.35 -52.41
N LEU A 258 117.69 -40.33 -51.57
CA LEU A 258 118.82 -39.58 -51.02
C LEU A 258 119.66 -40.47 -50.09
N GLU A 259 119.03 -41.22 -49.19
CA GLU A 259 119.70 -42.19 -48.30
C GLU A 259 120.42 -43.28 -49.09
N ARG A 260 119.81 -43.80 -50.18
CA ARG A 260 120.49 -44.77 -51.07
C ARG A 260 121.72 -44.17 -51.73
N THR A 261 121.64 -42.92 -52.21
CA THR A 261 122.81 -42.24 -52.79
C THR A 261 123.89 -41.94 -51.76
N GLN A 262 123.51 -41.63 -50.53
CA GLN A 262 124.44 -41.41 -49.42
C GLN A 262 125.13 -42.71 -49.01
N ALA A 263 124.39 -43.82 -48.91
CA ALA A 263 124.95 -45.14 -48.62
C ALA A 263 125.92 -45.63 -49.72
N THR A 264 125.64 -45.36 -51.00
CA THR A 264 126.60 -45.64 -52.09
C THR A 264 127.85 -44.78 -51.99
N HIS A 265 127.71 -43.51 -51.61
CA HIS A 265 128.85 -42.60 -51.45
C HIS A 265 129.71 -42.98 -50.23
N GLU A 266 129.10 -43.43 -49.13
CA GLU A 266 129.79 -43.93 -47.94
C GLU A 266 130.50 -45.28 -48.21
N ALA A 267 129.90 -46.16 -49.00
CA ALA A 267 130.54 -47.40 -49.44
C ALA A 267 131.76 -47.14 -50.36
N GLU A 268 131.67 -46.17 -51.27
CA GLU A 268 132.81 -45.74 -52.10
C GLU A 268 133.90 -45.07 -51.25
N SER A 269 133.52 -44.27 -50.25
CA SER A 269 134.46 -43.64 -49.32
C SER A 269 135.23 -44.68 -48.49
N ALA A 270 134.54 -45.72 -48.00
CA ALA A 270 135.16 -46.82 -47.28
C ALA A 270 136.10 -47.66 -48.16
N HIS A 271 135.77 -47.84 -49.45
CA HIS A 271 136.62 -48.51 -50.43
C HIS A 271 137.94 -47.75 -50.66
N TRP A 272 137.87 -46.42 -50.83
CA TRP A 272 139.06 -45.59 -50.99
C TRP A 272 139.94 -45.51 -49.74
N LEU A 273 139.35 -45.58 -48.54
CA LEU A 273 140.12 -45.59 -47.28
C LEU A 273 140.91 -46.89 -47.07
N LEU A 274 140.32 -48.05 -47.41
CA LEU A 274 141.03 -49.34 -47.40
C LEU A 274 142.21 -49.35 -48.39
N GLN A 275 142.02 -48.75 -49.56
CA GLN A 275 143.06 -48.68 -50.60
C GLN A 275 144.24 -47.79 -50.19
N ILE A 276 144.01 -46.75 -49.38
CA ILE A 276 145.05 -45.87 -48.85
C ILE A 276 145.85 -46.57 -47.73
N ASP A 277 145.22 -47.37 -46.88
CA ASP A 277 145.92 -48.12 -45.84
C ASP A 277 146.80 -49.25 -46.41
N ASP A 278 146.35 -49.96 -47.46
CA ASP A 278 147.18 -50.94 -48.17
C ASP A 278 148.43 -50.29 -48.80
N GLN A 279 148.31 -49.08 -49.36
CA GLN A 279 149.46 -48.36 -49.91
C GLN A 279 150.41 -47.84 -48.83
N ARG A 280 149.89 -47.45 -47.66
CA ARG A 280 150.71 -47.07 -46.49
C ARG A 280 151.47 -48.26 -45.93
N GLN A 281 150.85 -49.44 -45.91
CA GLN A 281 151.48 -50.68 -45.45
C GLN A 281 152.60 -51.12 -46.41
N ALA A 282 152.37 -51.07 -47.72
CA ALA A 282 153.39 -51.35 -48.74
C ALA A 282 154.59 -50.37 -48.69
N LEU A 283 154.34 -49.08 -48.40
CA LEU A 283 155.41 -48.07 -48.21
C LEU A 283 156.20 -48.28 -46.91
N SER A 284 155.57 -48.80 -45.86
CA SER A 284 156.26 -49.13 -44.60
C SER A 284 157.21 -50.33 -44.76
N GLU A 285 156.80 -51.35 -45.50
CA GLU A 285 157.61 -52.53 -45.81
C GLU A 285 158.76 -52.22 -46.78
N ALA A 286 158.55 -51.28 -47.71
CA ALA A 286 159.60 -50.79 -48.60
C ALA A 286 160.68 -49.99 -47.82
N ARG A 287 160.25 -49.17 -46.86
CA ARG A 287 161.16 -48.41 -45.97
C ARG A 287 161.93 -49.31 -45.00
N GLU A 288 161.37 -50.43 -44.57
CA GLU A 288 162.11 -51.42 -43.76
C GLU A 288 163.14 -52.21 -44.57
N ARG A 289 162.83 -52.55 -45.83
CA ARG A 289 163.80 -53.13 -46.77
C ARG A 289 164.96 -52.17 -47.04
N GLU A 290 164.68 -50.89 -47.17
CA GLU A 290 165.69 -49.85 -47.38
C GLU A 290 166.59 -49.61 -46.16
N ARG A 291 166.06 -49.72 -44.93
CA ARG A 291 166.87 -49.66 -43.70
C ARG A 291 167.79 -50.87 -43.54
N ARG A 292 167.32 -52.08 -43.86
CA ARG A 292 168.17 -53.29 -43.85
C ARG A 292 169.31 -53.19 -44.85
N TRP A 293 169.03 -52.67 -46.05
CA TRP A 293 170.04 -52.51 -47.09
C TRP A 293 171.07 -51.42 -46.76
N ASN A 294 170.64 -50.32 -46.12
CA ASN A 294 171.55 -49.28 -45.66
C ASN A 294 172.42 -49.74 -44.47
N GLN A 295 171.91 -50.60 -43.58
CA GLN A 295 172.69 -51.18 -42.48
C GLN A 295 173.78 -52.14 -43.00
N GLU A 296 173.45 -52.99 -43.98
CA GLU A 296 174.43 -53.87 -44.65
C GLU A 296 175.50 -53.07 -45.41
N ARG A 297 175.11 -51.96 -46.05
CA ARG A 297 176.03 -51.06 -46.76
C ARG A 297 176.98 -50.31 -45.83
N THR A 298 176.52 -49.87 -44.65
CA THR A 298 177.41 -49.25 -43.64
C THR A 298 178.37 -50.25 -43.02
N ALA A 299 177.94 -51.49 -42.76
CA ALA A 299 178.81 -52.55 -42.24
C ALA A 299 179.92 -52.91 -43.24
N LEU A 300 179.59 -53.04 -44.53
CA LEU A 300 180.57 -53.34 -45.58
C LEU A 300 181.56 -52.19 -45.84
N LEU A 301 181.14 -50.93 -45.62
CA LEU A 301 182.03 -49.76 -45.77
C LEU A 301 182.98 -49.59 -44.58
N GLU A 302 182.60 -49.98 -43.36
CA GLU A 302 183.51 -49.99 -42.19
C GLU A 302 184.55 -51.13 -42.28
N GLU A 303 184.17 -52.27 -42.85
CA GLU A 303 185.05 -53.43 -43.02
C GLU A 303 186.13 -53.20 -44.09
N ILE A 304 185.85 -52.39 -45.11
CA ILE A 304 186.82 -51.95 -46.12
C ILE A 304 187.73 -50.84 -45.59
N ARG A 305 187.26 -49.99 -44.66
CA ARG A 305 188.02 -48.84 -44.13
C ARG A 305 189.12 -49.22 -43.14
N ARG A 306 188.98 -50.29 -42.36
CA ARG A 306 190.04 -50.70 -41.42
C ARG A 306 191.18 -51.49 -42.04
N ARG A 307 190.99 -52.08 -43.23
CA ARG A 307 192.06 -52.84 -43.92
C ARG A 307 193.05 -51.98 -44.71
N SER A 308 192.90 -50.65 -44.79
CA SER A 308 193.63 -49.81 -45.77
C SER A 308 194.06 -48.40 -45.29
N ALA A 309 195.10 -48.32 -44.44
CA ALA A 309 196.16 -47.27 -44.35
C ALA A 309 196.00 -45.90 -43.57
N PRO A 310 197.11 -45.30 -43.03
CA PRO A 310 197.23 -44.26 -41.94
C PRO A 310 197.85 -42.89 -42.40
N PRO A 311 198.45 -41.94 -41.61
CA PRO A 311 198.38 -41.39 -40.22
C PRO A 311 198.00 -39.84 -40.20
N PRO A 312 198.62 -38.89 -39.41
CA PRO A 312 198.21 -38.26 -38.13
C PRO A 312 197.62 -36.79 -38.11
N ILE A 313 196.99 -36.44 -36.95
CA ILE A 313 197.00 -35.18 -36.10
C ILE A 313 196.22 -33.88 -36.49
N ASN A 314 195.23 -33.51 -35.61
CA ASN A 314 194.80 -32.21 -34.96
C ASN A 314 194.73 -30.88 -35.78
N PRO A 315 194.05 -29.78 -35.35
CA PRO A 315 193.48 -29.45 -34.02
C PRO A 315 192.11 -28.70 -33.95
N ASP A 316 191.59 -28.65 -32.71
CA ASP A 316 190.81 -27.60 -32.03
C ASP A 316 189.45 -27.06 -32.53
N ARG A 317 188.52 -27.06 -31.54
CA ARG A 317 187.49 -26.04 -31.20
C ARG A 317 186.38 -25.82 -32.24
N GLU A 318 185.11 -25.60 -31.89
CA GLU A 318 184.56 -24.69 -30.88
C GLU A 318 183.01 -24.93 -30.83
N PRO A 319 182.18 -24.21 -30.06
CA PRO A 319 181.55 -24.77 -28.86
C PRO A 319 180.02 -24.55 -28.84
N GLU A 320 179.44 -24.47 -27.64
CA GLU A 320 178.04 -24.07 -27.33
C GLU A 320 176.99 -25.18 -27.56
N ARG A 321 176.18 -25.67 -26.61
CA ARG A 321 176.01 -25.54 -25.14
C ARG A 321 175.41 -26.87 -24.65
#